data_AF-A0A941UHF2-F1
#
_entry.id   AF-A0A941UHF2-F1
#
_cell.length_a   1.000
_cell.length_b   1.000
_cell.length_c   1.000
_cell.angle_alpha   90.00
_cell.angle_beta   90.00
_cell.angle_gamma   90.00
#
_symmetry.space_group_name_H-M   'P 1'
#
loop_
_entity.id
_entity.type
_entity.pdbx_description
1 polymer ?
#
loop_
_entity_poly.entity_id
_entity_poly.type
_entity_poly.pdbx_seq_one_letter_code
_entity_poly.pdbx_strand_id
1 'polypeptide(L)' 'MKLPIYQVDAFTGHLFSGNPAAVVFPESELPLETMQSIASENNLSETAFVVSIGETY' A
#
# COMPACT_ATOMS: atom_id res chain seq x y z
N MET A 1 12.76 -8.64 -5.43
CA MET A 1 11.85 -7.56 -5.88
C MET A 1 11.98 -6.39 -4.91
N LYS A 2 11.99 -5.15 -5.39
CA LYS A 2 12.01 -3.96 -4.51
C LYS A 2 10.79 -3.11 -4.86
N LEU A 3 9.89 -2.94 -3.89
CA LEU A 3 8.66 -2.15 -4.05
C LEU A 3 8.73 -0.91 -3.16
N PRO A 4 8.42 0.29 -3.67
CA PRO A 4 8.17 1.46 -2.82
C PRO A 4 6.96 1.21 -1.93
N ILE A 5 7.15 1.39 -0.62
CA ILE A 5 6.09 1.30 0.39
C ILE A 5 6.12 2.59 1.21
N TYR A 6 4.95 3.16 1.41
CA TYR A 6 4.73 4.28 2.31
C TYR A 6 3.76 3.85 3.40
N GLN A 7 4.11 4.14 4.65
CA GLN A 7 3.16 4.02 5.76
C GLN A 7 2.53 5.39 6.01
N VAL A 8 1.21 5.42 6.08
CA VAL A 8 0.44 6.64 6.32
C VAL A 8 -0.53 6.43 7.48
N ASP A 9 -0.78 7.50 8.22
CA ASP A 9 -1.81 7.54 9.25
C ASP A 9 -3.06 8.22 8.65
N ALA A 10 -4.06 7.44 8.26
CA ALA A 10 -5.27 7.95 7.64
C ALA A 10 -6.18 8.66 8.64
N PHE A 11 -6.96 9.63 8.16
CA PHE A 11 -7.93 10.42 8.96
C PHE A 11 -7.32 11.28 10.07
N THR A 12 -6.03 11.61 9.98
CA THR A 12 -5.34 12.49 10.92
C THR A 12 -4.34 13.41 10.22
N GLY A 13 -4.00 14.53 10.87
CA GLY A 13 -2.91 15.42 10.49
C GLY A 13 -1.65 15.29 11.37
N HIS A 14 -1.64 14.33 12.30
CA HIS A 14 -0.56 14.10 13.26
C HIS A 14 -0.14 12.63 13.27
N LEU A 15 1.15 12.37 13.42
CA LEU A 15 1.70 11.01 13.53
C LEU A 15 1.15 10.27 14.76
N PHE A 16 1.07 8.95 14.67
CA PHE A 16 0.63 8.04 15.73
C PHE A 16 -0.84 8.25 16.13
N SER A 17 -1.66 8.69 15.18
CA SER A 17 -3.10 8.88 15.35
C SER A 17 -3.83 8.37 14.11
N GLY A 18 -5.16 8.32 14.14
CA GLY A 18 -5.93 7.80 13.01
C GLY A 18 -5.73 6.29 12.77
N ASN A 19 -5.82 5.87 11.51
CA ASN A 19 -5.66 4.46 11.10
C ASN A 19 -4.36 4.26 10.29
N PRO A 20 -3.37 3.53 10.82
CA PRO A 20 -2.16 3.19 10.08
C PRO A 20 -2.46 2.28 8.88
N ALA A 21 -1.97 2.64 7.71
CA ALA A 21 -2.11 1.85 6.48
C ALA A 21 -0.79 1.86 5.67
N ALA A 22 -0.54 0.77 4.96
CA ALA A 22 0.55 0.71 3.98
C ALA A 22 0.02 0.99 2.57
N VAL A 23 0.79 1.75 1.78
CA VAL A 23 0.52 2.01 0.36
C VAL A 23 1.72 1.55 -0.46
N VAL A 24 1.49 0.58 -1.34
CA VAL A 24 2.51 -0.07 -2.17
C VAL A 24 2.33 0.36 -3.62
N PHE A 25 3.43 0.74 -4.28
CA PHE A 25 3.43 1.20 -5.67
C PHE A 25 4.17 0.22 -6.59
N PRO A 26 3.56 -0.92 -6.96
CA PRO A 26 4.18 -1.83 -7.91
C PRO A 26 4.12 -1.27 -9.35
N GLU A 27 5.10 -1.65 -10.17
CA GLU A 27 5.16 -1.25 -11.59
C GLU A 27 4.01 -1.83 -12.42
N SER A 28 3.47 -2.98 -12.00
CA SER A 28 2.34 -3.67 -12.60
C SER A 28 1.50 -4.35 -11.52
N GLU A 29 0.33 -4.88 -11.91
CA GLU A 29 -0.46 -5.71 -11.01
C GLU A 29 0.36 -6.90 -10.48
N LEU A 30 0.22 -7.16 -9.18
CA LEU A 30 0.83 -8.29 -8.50
C LEU A 30 -0.18 -9.44 -8.41
N PRO A 31 0.27 -10.70 -8.37
CA PRO A 31 -0.61 -11.82 -8.04
C PRO A 31 -1.28 -11.61 -6.69
N LEU A 32 -2.56 -12.01 -6.57
CA LEU A 32 -3.34 -11.84 -5.35
C LEU A 32 -2.66 -12.45 -4.12
N GLU A 33 -2.07 -13.64 -4.26
CA GLU A 33 -1.33 -14.29 -3.18
C GLU A 33 -0.12 -13.47 -2.71
N THR A 34 0.58 -12.82 -3.65
CA THR A 34 1.70 -11.92 -3.33
C THR A 34 1.21 -10.68 -2.60
N MET A 35 0.11 -10.07 -3.04
CA MET A 35 -0.51 -8.94 -2.36
C MET A 35 -0.92 -9.31 -0.93
N GLN A 36 -1.52 -10.49 -0.75
CA GLN A 36 -1.93 -10.99 0.55
C GLN A 36 -0.73 -11.25 1.48
N SER A 37 0.36 -11.85 0.96
CA SER A 37 1.58 -12.05 1.74
C SER A 37 2.22 -10.73 2.16
N ILE A 38 2.26 -9.73 1.27
CA ILE A 38 2.79 -8.39 1.60
C ILE A 38 1.92 -7.72 2.67
N ALA A 39 0.59 -7.79 2.55
CA ALA A 39 -0.32 -7.22 3.54
C ALA A 39 -0.14 -7.86 4.93
N SER A 40 0.00 -9.20 4.96
CA SER A 40 0.27 -9.93 6.20
C SER A 40 1.62 -9.58 6.82
N GLU A 41 2.67 -9.40 6.00
CA GLU A 41 4.01 -9.02 6.48
C GLU A 41 4.02 -7.60 7.08
N ASN A 42 3.29 -6.66 6.47
CA ASN A 42 3.16 -5.30 7.00
C ASN A 42 2.43 -5.28 8.36
N ASN A 43 1.53 -6.24 8.60
CA ASN A 43 0.76 -6.40 9.84
C ASN A 43 0.05 -5.11 10.29
N LEU A 44 -0.52 -4.38 9.33
CA LEU A 44 -1.38 -3.22 9.53
C LEU A 44 -2.84 -3.60 9.23
N SER A 45 -3.78 -2.75 9.64
CA SER A 45 -5.22 -2.93 9.36
C SER A 45 -5.47 -3.13 7.87
N GLU A 46 -4.83 -2.32 7.01
CA GLU A 46 -4.95 -2.39 5.57
C GLU A 46 -3.62 -2.15 4.84
N THR A 47 -3.51 -2.74 3.65
CA THR A 47 -2.47 -2.45 2.65
C THR A 47 -3.12 -2.19 1.30
N ALA A 48 -2.92 -1.00 0.75
CA ALA A 48 -3.40 -0.63 -0.58
C ALA A 48 -2.29 -0.81 -1.62
N PHE A 49 -2.65 -1.29 -2.81
CA PHE A 49 -1.75 -1.45 -3.94
C PHE A 49 -2.21 -0.52 -5.07
N VAL A 50 -1.35 0.41 -5.49
CA VAL A 50 -1.67 1.42 -6.49
C VAL A 50 -0.88 1.12 -7.76
N VAL A 51 -1.60 0.81 -8.83
CA VAL A 51 -1.03 0.60 -10.18
C VAL A 51 -1.47 1.72 -11.11
N SER A 52 -0.58 2.13 -12.01
CA SER A 52 -0.96 3.05 -13.08
C SER A 52 -1.82 2.32 -14.10
N ILE A 53 -2.99 2.87 -14.40
CA ILE A 53 -3.77 2.54 -15.59
C ILE A 53 -3.34 3.53 -16.69
N GLY A 54 -2.74 3.08 -17.79
CA GLY A 54 -2.43 3.98 -18.92
C GLY A 54 -3.71 4.47 -19.60
N GLU A 55 -3.80 5.59 -20.34
CA GLU A 55 -2.93 6.75 -20.56
C GLU A 55 -3.53 7.99 -19.86
N THR A 56 -2.69 8.85 -19.28
CA THR A 56 -3.05 10.24 -19.01
C THR A 56 -3.28 10.95 -20.34
N TYR A 57 -4.52 11.44 -20.54
CA TYR A 57 -4.95 12.28 -21.67
C TYR A 57 -4.02 13.46 -21.97
#